data_AF-A0AAR5QGU9-F1
#
_entry.id   AF-A0AAR5QGU9-F1
#
_cell.length_a   1.000
_cell.length_b   1.000
_cell.length_c   1.000
_cell.angle_alpha   90.00
_cell.angle_beta   90.00
_cell.angle_gamma   90.00
#
_symmetry.space_group_name_H-M   'P 1'
#
loop_
_entity.id
_entity.type
_entity.pdbx_description
1 polymer ?
#
loop_
_entity_poly.entity_id
_entity_poly.type
_entity_poly.pdbx_seq_one_letter_code
_entity_poly.pdbx_strand_id
1 'polypeptide(L)'
;MADVMQLISDIKHKVICNPHDVAVKTEELLEALISNGNWTSAMQLMELIRMRIKCIAQSLPMEGIATNITRHILKIVCDEFELVSEKKGESNSLHQIVRANSTDVVDYSESLSSLKAALLKHLSEYKSELESR
;
A
#
# COMPACT_ATOMS: atom_id res chain seq x y z
N MET A 1 -5.65 -13.70 2.16
CA MET A 1 -4.88 -14.30 3.26
C MET A 1 -4.17 -15.58 2.86
N ALA A 2 -4.73 -16.43 1.96
CA ALA A 2 -4.01 -17.60 1.44
C ALA A 2 -2.67 -17.25 0.78
N ASP A 3 -2.66 -16.15 0.00
CA ASP A 3 -1.48 -15.52 -0.59
C ASP A 3 -0.39 -15.16 0.43
N VAL A 4 -0.75 -14.50 1.53
CA VAL A 4 0.20 -14.14 2.61
C VAL A 4 0.73 -15.38 3.33
N MET A 5 -0.15 -16.36 3.58
CA MET A 5 0.26 -17.63 4.20
C MET A 5 1.23 -18.42 3.31
N GLN A 6 1.06 -18.35 1.98
CA GLN A 6 1.98 -18.95 1.03
C GLN A 6 3.36 -18.28 1.11
N LEU A 7 3.42 -16.94 1.02
CA LEU A 7 4.68 -16.19 1.18
C LEU A 7 5.39 -16.55 2.49
N ILE A 8 4.64 -16.58 3.60
CA ILE A 8 5.19 -16.95 4.91
C ILE A 8 5.77 -18.36 4.90
N SER A 9 5.05 -19.31 4.28
CA SER A 9 5.51 -20.69 4.17
C SER A 9 6.78 -20.78 3.33
N ASP A 10 6.83 -20.10 2.20
CA ASP A 10 7.98 -20.10 1.28
C ASP A 10 9.24 -19.54 1.96
N ILE A 11 9.09 -18.49 2.77
CA ILE A 11 10.19 -17.90 3.56
C ILE A 11 10.61 -18.86 4.69
N LYS A 12 9.66 -19.40 5.47
CA LYS A 12 9.94 -20.32 6.59
C LYS A 12 10.66 -21.58 6.14
N HIS A 13 10.24 -22.14 5.02
CA HIS A 13 10.79 -23.36 4.46
C HIS A 13 12.00 -23.12 3.55
N LYS A 14 12.51 -21.88 3.49
CA LYS A 14 13.69 -21.52 2.69
C LYS A 14 13.52 -21.82 1.19
N VAL A 15 12.29 -21.81 0.70
CA VAL A 15 11.99 -21.81 -0.74
C VAL A 15 12.48 -20.49 -1.33
N ILE A 16 12.27 -19.39 -0.60
CA ILE A 16 12.81 -18.07 -0.92
C ILE A 16 13.84 -17.72 0.16
N CYS A 17 15.11 -17.67 -0.22
CA CYS A 17 16.22 -17.38 0.69
C CYS A 17 16.87 -16.02 0.46
N ASN A 18 16.79 -15.53 -0.77
CA ASN A 18 17.46 -14.30 -1.17
C ASN A 18 16.65 -13.09 -0.65
N PRO A 19 17.28 -12.16 0.09
CA PRO A 19 16.66 -10.89 0.48
C PRO A 19 15.93 -10.16 -0.66
N HIS A 20 16.51 -10.19 -1.85
CA HIS A 20 15.94 -9.57 -3.05
C HIS A 20 14.65 -10.27 -3.48
N ASP A 21 14.67 -11.59 -3.63
CA ASP A 21 13.48 -12.38 -4.00
C ASP A 21 12.35 -12.20 -2.98
N VAL A 22 12.66 -12.12 -1.67
CA VAL A 22 11.66 -11.83 -0.63
C VAL A 22 11.02 -10.46 -0.86
N ALA A 23 11.83 -9.45 -1.20
CA ALA A 23 11.33 -8.11 -1.46
C ALA A 23 10.40 -8.08 -2.69
N VAL A 24 10.84 -8.64 -3.81
CA VAL A 24 10.06 -8.70 -5.06
C VAL A 24 8.77 -9.49 -4.85
N LYS A 25 8.82 -10.66 -4.22
CA LYS A 25 7.62 -11.48 -3.96
C LYS A 25 6.62 -10.81 -3.02
N THR A 26 7.11 -10.03 -2.05
CA THR A 26 6.24 -9.26 -1.16
C THR A 26 5.57 -8.11 -1.90
N GLU A 27 6.30 -7.42 -2.77
CA GLU A 27 5.78 -6.34 -3.62
C GLU A 27 4.69 -6.88 -4.56
N GLU A 28 4.96 -7.97 -5.30
CA GLU A 28 4.00 -8.62 -6.21
C GLU A 28 2.68 -8.99 -5.51
N LEU A 29 2.80 -9.49 -4.28
CA LEU A 29 1.64 -9.86 -3.48
C LEU A 29 0.78 -8.64 -3.11
N LEU A 30 1.38 -7.49 -2.84
CA LEU A 30 0.63 -6.25 -2.56
C LEU A 30 0.13 -5.56 -3.82
N GLU A 31 0.87 -5.60 -4.92
CA GLU A 31 0.40 -5.16 -6.23
C GLU A 31 -0.87 -5.92 -6.63
N ALA A 32 -0.87 -7.25 -6.44
CA ALA A 32 -2.03 -8.09 -6.69
C ALA A 32 -3.22 -7.75 -5.76
N LEU A 33 -2.96 -7.42 -4.49
CA LEU A 33 -3.99 -6.95 -3.56
C LEU A 33 -4.65 -5.65 -4.06
N ILE A 34 -3.87 -4.71 -4.57
CA ILE A 34 -4.38 -3.40 -5.02
C ILE A 34 -5.09 -3.53 -6.37
N SER A 35 -4.52 -4.32 -7.28
CA SER A 35 -5.06 -4.58 -8.63
C SER A 35 -6.36 -5.38 -8.59
N ASN A 36 -6.39 -6.48 -7.84
CA ASN A 36 -7.49 -7.45 -7.87
C ASN A 36 -8.38 -7.38 -6.62
N GLY A 37 -8.01 -6.56 -5.63
CA GLY A 37 -8.80 -6.42 -4.41
C GLY A 37 -10.10 -5.65 -4.63
N ASN A 38 -11.15 -6.10 -3.94
CA ASN A 38 -12.42 -5.41 -3.82
C ASN A 38 -12.38 -4.41 -2.66
N TRP A 39 -11.64 -3.32 -2.85
CA TRP A 39 -11.62 -2.21 -1.92
C TRP A 39 -12.35 -0.99 -2.52
N THR A 40 -13.10 -0.26 -1.70
CA THR A 40 -13.91 0.90 -2.13
C THR A 40 -13.33 2.23 -1.65
N SER A 41 -12.49 2.21 -0.61
CA SER A 41 -11.84 3.39 -0.04
C SER A 41 -10.39 3.12 0.34
N ALA A 42 -9.60 4.19 0.46
CA ALA A 42 -8.22 4.10 0.93
C ALA A 42 -8.15 3.51 2.36
N MET A 43 -9.09 3.89 3.23
CA MET A 43 -9.19 3.34 4.57
C MET A 43 -9.32 1.81 4.57
N GLN A 44 -10.18 1.26 3.71
CA GLN A 44 -10.33 -0.19 3.58
C GLN A 44 -9.04 -0.86 3.08
N LEU A 45 -8.39 -0.28 2.08
CA LEU A 45 -7.12 -0.80 1.55
C LEU A 45 -6.01 -0.75 2.62
N MET A 46 -5.89 0.34 3.35
CA MET A 46 -4.91 0.50 4.42
C MET A 46 -5.13 -0.53 5.53
N GLU A 47 -6.39 -0.81 5.91
CA GLU A 47 -6.69 -1.83 6.90
C GLU A 47 -6.34 -3.23 6.40
N LEU A 48 -6.62 -3.55 5.14
CA LEU A 48 -6.20 -4.80 4.52
C LEU A 48 -4.67 -4.96 4.58
N ILE A 49 -3.90 -3.91 4.28
CA ILE A 49 -2.44 -3.94 4.35
C ILE A 49 -1.96 -4.08 5.81
N ARG A 50 -2.53 -3.34 6.77
CA ARG A 50 -2.17 -3.44 8.20
C ARG A 50 -2.37 -4.84 8.75
N MET A 51 -3.46 -5.52 8.39
CA MET A 51 -3.68 -6.91 8.77
C MET A 51 -2.57 -7.83 8.24
N ARG A 52 -2.11 -7.61 7.01
CA ARG A 52 -1.00 -8.37 6.40
C ARG A 52 0.32 -8.09 7.10
N ILE A 53 0.63 -6.82 7.40
CA ILE A 53 1.82 -6.44 8.18
C ILE A 53 1.86 -7.20 9.51
N LYS A 54 0.74 -7.18 10.25
CA LYS A 54 0.63 -7.88 11.53
C LYS A 54 0.85 -9.38 11.38
N CYS A 55 0.24 -10.00 10.36
CA CYS A 55 0.37 -11.43 10.10
C CYS A 55 1.81 -11.85 9.75
N ILE A 56 2.47 -11.09 8.86
CA ILE A 56 3.86 -11.31 8.46
C ILE A 56 4.78 -11.14 9.67
N ALA A 57 4.70 -10.01 10.38
CA ALA A 57 5.56 -9.70 11.52
C ALA A 57 5.44 -10.73 12.65
N GLN A 58 4.23 -11.24 12.92
CA GLN A 58 4.02 -12.28 13.92
C GLN A 58 4.56 -13.65 13.49
N SER A 59 4.50 -13.95 12.19
CA SER A 59 4.90 -15.25 11.66
C SER A 59 6.39 -15.35 11.34
N LEU A 60 7.03 -14.22 11.04
CA LEU A 60 8.40 -14.10 10.56
C LEU A 60 9.18 -13.02 11.37
N PRO A 61 9.32 -13.16 12.69
CA PRO A 61 9.92 -12.11 13.53
C PRO A 61 11.39 -11.82 13.21
N MET A 62 12.10 -12.78 12.62
CA MET A 62 13.52 -12.65 12.25
C MET A 62 13.72 -12.15 10.81
N GLU A 63 12.65 -12.08 10.00
CA GLU A 63 12.71 -11.67 8.59
C GLU A 63 11.98 -10.33 8.44
N GLY A 64 12.77 -9.26 8.45
CA GLY A 64 12.25 -7.90 8.47
C GLY A 64 11.93 -7.32 7.10
N ILE A 65 12.34 -7.98 6.01
CA ILE A 65 12.30 -7.43 4.65
C ILE A 65 10.85 -7.38 4.18
N ALA A 66 10.13 -8.50 4.22
CA ALA A 66 8.72 -8.56 3.85
C ALA A 66 7.89 -7.56 4.65
N THR A 67 8.13 -7.46 5.96
CA THR A 67 7.45 -6.47 6.80
C THR A 67 7.81 -5.04 6.39
N ASN A 68 9.05 -4.77 6.00
CA ASN A 68 9.49 -3.44 5.57
C ASN A 68 8.88 -3.01 4.23
N ILE A 69 8.87 -3.91 3.24
CA ILE A 69 8.23 -3.68 1.94
C ILE A 69 6.73 -3.42 2.13
N THR A 70 6.07 -4.23 2.97
CA THR A 70 4.63 -4.06 3.25
C THR A 70 4.34 -2.71 3.93
N ARG A 71 5.20 -2.23 4.84
CA ARG A 71 5.09 -0.90 5.45
C ARG A 71 5.34 0.23 4.45
N HIS A 72 6.30 0.05 3.53
CA HIS A 72 6.59 1.05 2.52
C HIS A 72 5.41 1.23 1.57
N ILE A 73 4.79 0.13 1.14
CA ILE A 73 3.60 0.18 0.30
C ILE A 73 2.40 0.80 1.04
N LEU A 74 2.24 0.54 2.34
CA LEU A 74 1.24 1.28 3.14
C LEU A 74 1.47 2.79 3.09
N LYS A 75 2.74 3.23 3.15
CA LYS A 75 3.08 4.65 3.05
C LYS A 75 2.75 5.22 1.67
N ILE A 76 3.10 4.51 0.58
CA ILE A 76 2.72 4.90 -0.79
C ILE A 76 1.20 5.10 -0.90
N VAL A 77 0.41 4.22 -0.25
CA VAL A 77 -1.06 4.37 -0.23
C VAL A 77 -1.52 5.66 0.47
N CYS A 78 -0.90 6.03 1.59
CA CYS A 78 -1.20 7.29 2.26
C CYS A 78 -0.83 8.49 1.37
N ASP A 79 0.40 8.50 0.87
CA ASP A 79 0.98 9.62 0.13
C ASP A 79 0.17 9.88 -1.17
N GLU A 80 -0.18 8.84 -1.93
CA GLU A 80 -1.00 8.98 -3.14
C GLU A 80 -2.43 9.43 -2.86
N PHE A 81 -3.02 8.99 -1.73
CA PHE A 81 -4.36 9.43 -1.35
C PHE A 81 -4.40 10.92 -1.04
N GLU A 82 -3.45 11.40 -0.25
CA GLU A 82 -3.29 12.81 0.11
C GLU A 82 -3.12 13.66 -1.15
N LEU A 83 -2.21 13.26 -2.06
CA LEU A 83 -1.98 13.96 -3.33
C LEU A 83 -3.22 14.04 -4.23
N VAL A 84 -4.02 12.97 -4.31
CA VAL A 84 -5.25 12.98 -5.11
C VAL A 84 -6.35 13.80 -4.44
N SER A 85 -6.44 13.74 -3.11
CA SER A 85 -7.41 14.52 -2.31
C SER A 85 -7.14 16.03 -2.41
N GLU A 86 -5.88 16.46 -2.30
CA GLU A 86 -5.47 17.85 -2.45
C GLU A 86 -5.83 18.41 -3.84
N LYS A 87 -5.51 17.68 -4.91
CA LYS A 87 -5.86 18.09 -6.29
C LYS A 87 -7.37 18.24 -6.51
N LYS A 88 -8.18 17.40 -5.84
CA LYS A 88 -9.64 17.54 -5.86
C LYS A 88 -10.09 18.81 -5.14
N GLY A 89 -9.48 19.15 -4.00
CA GLY A 89 -9.73 20.39 -3.27
C GLY A 89 -9.38 21.65 -4.07
N GLU A 90 -8.21 21.68 -4.71
CA GLU A 90 -7.74 22.82 -5.51
C GLU A 90 -8.65 23.11 -6.73
N SER A 91 -9.20 22.07 -7.36
CA SER A 91 -10.11 22.22 -8.51
C SER A 91 -11.44 22.93 -8.19
N ASN A 92 -11.80 23.06 -6.90
CA ASN A 92 -13.02 23.73 -6.42
C ASN A 92 -12.78 25.15 -5.87
N SER A 93 -11.61 25.74 -6.14
CA SER A 93 -11.14 27.00 -5.52
C SER A 93 -11.72 28.27 -6.17
N LEU A 94 -12.94 28.61 -5.74
CA LEU A 94 -13.36 29.98 -5.37
C LEU A 94 -14.27 29.96 -4.11
N HIS A 95 -14.88 28.82 -3.76
CA HIS A 95 -15.85 28.71 -2.66
C HIS A 95 -15.27 28.21 -1.32
N GLN A 96 -13.97 27.93 -1.22
CA GLN A 96 -13.40 27.22 -0.05
C GLN A 96 -12.74 28.11 1.01
N ILE A 97 -12.55 29.41 0.76
CA ILE A 97 -11.97 30.36 1.74
C ILE A 97 -12.78 30.41 3.06
N VAL A 98 -14.05 30.04 3.05
CA VAL A 98 -14.94 30.09 4.23
C VAL A 98 -14.81 28.86 5.15
N ARG A 99 -14.12 27.78 4.75
CA ARG A 99 -14.06 26.51 5.51
C ARG A 99 -12.75 26.22 6.23
N ALA A 100 -11.79 27.15 6.25
CA ALA A 100 -10.46 26.96 6.84
C ALA A 100 -10.40 26.93 8.39
N ASN A 101 -11.49 26.58 9.07
CA ASN A 101 -11.59 26.56 10.54
C ASN A 101 -11.96 25.20 11.16
N SER A 102 -12.00 24.13 10.37
CA SER A 102 -12.14 22.77 10.90
C SER A 102 -10.93 21.95 10.45
N THR A 103 -10.01 21.71 11.39
CA THR A 103 -8.96 20.69 11.41
C THR A 103 -8.94 19.83 10.14
N ASP A 104 -7.98 20.05 9.24
CA ASP A 104 -7.75 19.29 8.00
C ASP A 104 -7.43 17.82 8.31
N VAL A 105 -8.45 17.06 8.71
CA VAL A 105 -8.40 15.62 8.84
C VAL A 105 -8.77 15.05 7.47
N VAL A 106 -7.79 14.47 6.80
CA VAL A 106 -7.99 13.82 5.51
C VAL A 106 -8.96 12.64 5.69
N ASP A 107 -10.11 12.67 5.01
CA ASP A 107 -11.10 11.60 5.10
C ASP A 107 -10.77 10.45 4.13
N TYR A 108 -10.04 9.45 4.62
CA TYR A 108 -9.69 8.23 3.87
C TYR A 108 -10.88 7.34 3.50
N SER A 109 -12.10 7.69 3.94
CA SER A 109 -13.33 6.96 3.61
C SER A 109 -13.83 7.28 2.20
N GLU A 110 -13.39 8.39 1.60
CA GLU A 110 -13.80 8.79 0.26
C GLU A 110 -13.29 7.81 -0.81
N SER A 111 -14.19 7.43 -1.73
CA SER A 111 -13.83 6.67 -2.92
C SER A 111 -13.26 7.61 -3.98
N LEU A 112 -12.00 7.42 -4.36
CA LEU A 112 -11.32 8.17 -5.42
C LEU A 112 -11.08 7.24 -6.61
N SER A 113 -11.80 7.48 -7.71
CA SER A 113 -11.72 6.65 -8.93
C SER A 113 -10.32 6.65 -9.58
N SER A 114 -9.54 7.73 -9.40
CA SER A 114 -8.17 7.86 -9.89
C SER A 114 -7.11 7.24 -8.99
N LEU A 115 -7.43 6.96 -7.71
CA LEU A 115 -6.45 6.49 -6.72
C LEU A 115 -5.83 5.16 -7.14
N LYS A 116 -6.66 4.21 -7.61
CA LYS A 116 -6.17 2.89 -8.03
C LYS A 116 -5.14 3.01 -9.16
N ALA A 117 -5.40 3.84 -10.16
CA ALA A 117 -4.47 4.03 -11.27
C ALA A 117 -3.15 4.68 -10.82
N ALA A 118 -3.23 5.67 -9.91
CA ALA A 118 -2.06 6.32 -9.34
C ALA A 118 -1.19 5.33 -8.53
N LEU A 119 -1.82 4.52 -7.68
CA LEU A 119 -1.14 3.49 -6.89
C LEU A 119 -0.44 2.45 -7.77
N LEU A 120 -1.12 1.91 -8.79
CA LEU A 120 -0.51 0.91 -9.68
C LEU A 120 0.67 1.46 -10.46
N LYS A 121 0.61 2.73 -10.87
CA LYS A 121 1.75 3.39 -11.50
C LYS A 121 2.94 3.50 -10.54
N HIS A 122 2.73 4.03 -9.34
CA HIS A 122 3.79 4.18 -8.34
C HIS A 122 4.38 2.81 -7.95
N LEU A 123 3.55 1.79 -7.77
CA LEU A 123 4.04 0.44 -7.46
C LEU A 123 4.85 -0.18 -8.60
N SER A 124 4.43 0.01 -9.86
CA SER A 124 5.23 -0.46 -11.00
C SER A 124 6.61 0.21 -11.08
N GLU A 125 6.70 1.50 -10.73
CA GLU A 125 7.97 2.22 -10.64
C GLU A 125 8.81 1.66 -9.49
N TYR A 126 8.21 1.50 -8.31
CA TYR A 126 8.86 0.93 -7.13
C TYR A 126 9.38 -0.51 -7.38
N LYS A 127 8.59 -1.36 -8.06
CA LYS A 127 9.01 -2.71 -8.46
C LYS A 127 10.22 -2.67 -9.37
N SER A 128 10.21 -1.80 -10.37
CA SER A 128 11.34 -1.64 -11.30
C SER A 128 12.61 -1.23 -10.56
N GLU A 129 12.50 -0.35 -9.54
CA GLU A 129 13.63 0.04 -8.68
C GLU A 129 14.13 -1.11 -7.79
N LEU A 130 13.25 -2.00 -7.32
CA LEU A 130 13.65 -3.19 -6.57
C LEU A 130 14.41 -4.18 -7.46
N GLU A 131 13.93 -4.42 -8.68
CA GLU A 131 14.54 -5.37 -9.61
C GLU A 131 15.90 -4.91 -10.16
N SER A 132 16.13 -3.60 -10.19
CA SER A 132 17.37 -3.01 -10.72
C SER A 132 18.47 -2.78 -9.66
N ARG A 133 18.23 -3.15 -8.40
CA ARG A 133 19.19 -3.10 -7.29
C ARG A 133 19.74 -4.47 -6.93
#